data_AF-A0A143XSM1-F1
#
_entry.id   AF-A0A143XSM1-F1
#
_cell.length_a   1.000
_cell.length_b   1.000
_cell.length_c   1.000
_cell.angle_alpha   90.00
_cell.angle_beta   90.00
_cell.angle_gamma   90.00
#
_symmetry.space_group_name_H-M   'P 1'
#
loop_
_entity.id
_entity.type
_entity.pdbx_description
1 polymer ?
#
loop_
_entity_poly.entity_id
_entity_poly.type
_entity_poly.pdbx_seq_one_letter_code
_entity_poly.pdbx_strand_id
1 'polypeptide(L)'
;MPINSGSHFAYQDSVVKNLRKYYPNPDSDNLSSYIHPLKEKKVKKPKQKGSKSESIEKITVTQLFSNLQTTDFSFDDQPYASLFKIYHQEFLNISVEKNLINPSSLSLSRDGTLVVTSARERKHRVCDCIENCISDCKCNHYFSQPDCDIGWDSSRDCFYHGYDLYMLVASDSESDLPVFPLLNSTSKHDSHGFLETFFRMKSFLPNYHVNKWLLDSAHDATPYYRYCRKNRVTLFIDINEKRGVKATYKDNFTIGKDNISICRTGRKMNHDGSEPMGEGFILQ
;
A
#
# COMPACT_ATOMS: atom_id res chain seq x y z
N MET A 1 3.17 -21.48 25.57
CA MET A 1 2.31 -22.64 25.90
C MET A 1 0.93 -22.42 25.30
N PRO A 2 0.22 -23.47 24.84
CA PRO A 2 -1.21 -23.38 24.60
C PRO A 2 -1.95 -23.18 25.93
N ILE A 3 -2.85 -22.21 26.01
CA ILE A 3 -3.73 -22.02 27.17
C ILE A 3 -5.08 -22.64 26.84
N ASN A 4 -5.44 -23.74 27.51
CA ASN A 4 -6.80 -24.25 27.47
C ASN A 4 -7.68 -23.38 28.39
N SER A 5 -8.54 -22.55 27.79
CA SER A 5 -9.43 -21.64 28.53
C SER A 5 -10.64 -22.32 29.19
N GLY A 6 -10.87 -23.62 28.96
CA GLY A 6 -11.96 -24.40 29.56
C GLY A 6 -13.38 -24.08 29.05
N SER A 7 -13.59 -22.91 28.42
CA SER A 7 -14.83 -22.58 27.72
C SER A 7 -14.62 -21.51 26.63
N HIS A 8 -15.59 -21.40 25.72
CA HIS A 8 -15.66 -20.32 24.72
C HIS A 8 -15.76 -18.94 25.37
N PHE A 9 -16.58 -18.80 26.41
CA PHE A 9 -16.75 -17.55 27.16
C PHE A 9 -15.43 -17.10 27.80
N ALA A 10 -14.72 -18.00 28.50
CA ALA A 10 -13.42 -17.69 29.08
C ALA A 10 -12.31 -17.44 28.04
N TYR A 11 -12.42 -18.01 26.84
CA TYR A 11 -11.55 -17.63 25.71
C TYR A 11 -11.82 -16.17 25.30
N GLN A 12 -13.08 -15.83 25.04
CA GLN A 12 -13.48 -14.47 24.67
C GLN A 12 -13.09 -13.45 25.74
N ASP A 13 -13.34 -13.73 27.02
CA ASP A 13 -13.03 -12.81 28.12
C ASP A 13 -11.52 -12.64 28.32
N SER A 14 -10.73 -13.70 28.14
CA SER A 14 -9.25 -13.62 28.10
C SER A 14 -8.74 -12.80 26.92
N VAL A 15 -9.27 -13.02 25.71
CA VAL A 15 -8.90 -12.27 24.50
C VAL A 15 -9.28 -10.79 24.67
N VAL A 16 -10.50 -10.49 25.09
CA VAL A 16 -10.99 -9.12 25.34
C VAL A 16 -10.16 -8.44 26.43
N LYS A 17 -9.84 -9.10 27.54
CA LYS A 17 -8.99 -8.54 28.60
C LYS A 17 -7.57 -8.23 28.12
N ASN A 18 -6.98 -9.11 27.32
CA ASN A 18 -5.63 -8.93 26.78
C ASN A 18 -5.56 -7.93 25.61
N LEU A 19 -6.66 -7.72 24.86
CA LEU A 19 -6.74 -6.73 23.78
C LEU A 19 -7.21 -5.34 24.26
N ARG A 20 -8.00 -5.22 25.33
CA ARG A 20 -8.45 -3.93 25.91
C ARG A 20 -7.29 -3.00 26.31
N LYS A 21 -6.11 -3.55 26.63
CA LYS A 21 -4.90 -2.74 26.88
C LYS A 21 -4.39 -2.01 25.62
N TYR A 22 -4.76 -2.47 24.42
CA TYR A 22 -4.47 -1.82 23.14
C TYR A 22 -5.69 -1.05 22.59
N TYR A 23 -6.91 -1.45 22.94
CA TYR A 23 -8.17 -0.86 22.49
C TYR A 23 -8.98 -0.37 23.71
N PRO A 24 -8.62 0.81 24.28
CA PRO A 24 -9.15 1.27 25.57
C PRO A 24 -10.54 1.92 25.48
N ASN A 25 -10.92 2.44 24.31
CA ASN A 25 -12.27 2.96 24.04
C ASN A 25 -12.89 2.11 22.91
N PRO A 26 -13.73 1.11 23.22
CA PRO A 26 -14.33 0.27 22.20
C PRO A 26 -15.48 0.94 21.45
N ASP A 27 -16.01 2.04 22.01
CA ASP A 27 -17.22 2.72 21.56
C ASP A 27 -16.92 4.01 20.75
N SER A 28 -15.65 4.27 20.40
CA SER A 28 -15.32 5.34 19.45
C SER A 28 -15.73 4.94 18.03
N ASP A 29 -16.45 5.81 17.34
CA ASP A 29 -16.67 5.65 15.91
C ASP A 29 -15.38 6.03 15.17
N ASN A 30 -14.70 5.02 14.62
CA ASN A 30 -13.43 5.17 13.91
C ASN A 30 -13.61 4.96 12.39
N LEU A 31 -14.85 5.03 11.89
CA LEU A 31 -15.21 4.85 10.49
C LEU A 31 -15.59 6.18 9.83
N SER A 32 -15.59 6.23 8.50
CA SER A 32 -16.17 7.36 7.78
C SER A 32 -17.69 7.42 8.00
N SER A 33 -18.29 8.61 7.91
CA SER A 33 -19.75 8.79 8.01
C SER A 33 -20.50 7.82 7.10
N TYR A 34 -21.30 6.92 7.69
CA TYR A 34 -22.15 5.97 6.97
C TYR A 34 -23.07 6.62 5.92
N ILE A 35 -23.39 7.92 6.08
CA ILE A 35 -24.19 8.70 5.13
C ILE A 35 -23.27 9.69 4.40
N HIS A 36 -23.10 9.49 3.10
CA HIS A 36 -22.30 10.36 2.22
C HIS A 36 -22.82 10.32 0.77
N PRO A 37 -22.41 11.25 -0.13
CA PRO A 37 -22.78 11.18 -1.55
C PRO A 37 -22.08 10.03 -2.29
N LEU A 38 -22.57 9.70 -3.48
CA LEU A 38 -21.91 8.74 -4.38
C LEU A 38 -20.58 9.31 -4.91
N LYS A 39 -19.54 8.48 -5.07
CA LYS A 39 -18.32 8.86 -5.80
C LYS A 39 -18.67 9.30 -7.23
N GLU A 40 -18.26 10.52 -7.59
CA GLU A 40 -18.58 11.17 -8.87
C GLU A 40 -17.97 10.43 -10.07
N LYS A 41 -16.68 10.07 -9.95
CA LYS A 41 -16.00 9.13 -10.83
C LYS A 41 -16.15 7.73 -10.24
N LYS A 42 -16.39 6.74 -11.11
CA LYS A 42 -16.41 5.31 -10.78
C LYS A 42 -15.33 4.60 -11.57
N VAL A 43 -14.73 3.57 -10.99
CA VAL A 43 -13.83 2.66 -11.70
C VAL A 43 -14.58 2.03 -12.88
N LYS A 44 -13.92 1.91 -14.03
CA LYS A 44 -14.49 1.35 -15.27
C LYS A 44 -13.68 0.13 -15.72
N LYS A 45 -14.36 -0.86 -16.32
CA LYS A 45 -13.69 -1.95 -17.03
C LYS A 45 -12.87 -1.35 -18.18
N PRO A 46 -11.55 -1.60 -18.27
CA PRO A 46 -10.73 -1.11 -19.36
C PRO A 46 -11.07 -1.81 -20.68
N LYS A 47 -10.75 -1.17 -21.80
CA LYS A 47 -11.09 -1.66 -23.15
C LYS A 47 -10.32 -2.91 -23.56
N GLN A 48 -9.15 -3.14 -22.98
CA GLN A 48 -8.26 -4.27 -23.27
C GLN A 48 -8.19 -5.20 -22.06
N LYS A 49 -8.47 -6.49 -22.27
CA LYS A 49 -8.37 -7.53 -21.24
C LYS A 49 -6.96 -7.56 -20.63
N GLY A 50 -6.86 -7.78 -19.32
CA GLY A 50 -5.58 -7.79 -18.59
C GLY A 50 -4.99 -6.41 -18.27
N SER A 51 -5.64 -5.30 -18.68
CA SER A 51 -5.19 -3.96 -18.28
C SER A 51 -5.66 -3.59 -16.87
N LYS A 52 -4.83 -2.83 -16.14
CA LYS A 52 -5.27 -2.02 -14.97
C LYS A 52 -6.30 -0.96 -15.45
N SER A 53 -7.20 -0.53 -14.56
CA SER A 53 -8.23 0.49 -14.87
C SER A 53 -7.66 1.91 -14.94
N GLU A 54 -8.36 2.84 -15.60
CA GLU A 54 -8.04 4.27 -15.55
C GLU A 54 -8.12 4.81 -14.10
N SER A 55 -7.13 5.62 -13.70
CA SER A 55 -7.12 6.25 -12.38
C SER A 55 -8.29 7.25 -12.23
N ILE A 56 -9.07 7.09 -11.16
CA ILE A 56 -10.19 8.01 -10.85
C ILE A 56 -9.78 9.17 -9.92
N GLU A 57 -8.49 9.30 -9.61
CA GLU A 57 -7.98 10.27 -8.64
C GLU A 57 -8.37 11.72 -8.95
N LYS A 58 -8.48 12.52 -7.88
CA LYS A 58 -8.81 13.96 -7.98
C LYS A 58 -7.58 14.86 -8.06
N ILE A 59 -6.45 14.42 -7.52
CA ILE A 59 -5.19 15.17 -7.47
C ILE A 59 -4.06 14.43 -8.18
N THR A 60 -3.09 15.17 -8.69
CA THR A 60 -1.89 14.60 -9.30
C THR A 60 -0.94 14.05 -8.22
N VAL A 61 -0.08 13.09 -8.62
CA VAL A 61 1.03 12.58 -7.81
C VAL A 61 1.90 13.72 -7.27
N THR A 62 2.14 14.77 -8.05
CA THR A 62 2.90 15.96 -7.63
C THR A 62 2.25 16.70 -6.46
N GLN A 63 0.93 16.89 -6.51
CA GLN A 63 0.17 17.55 -5.43
C GLN A 63 0.13 16.67 -4.18
N LEU A 64 -0.08 15.36 -4.34
CA LEU A 64 -0.06 14.42 -3.22
C LEU A 64 1.30 14.41 -2.50
N PHE A 65 2.42 14.42 -3.25
CA PHE A 65 3.77 14.58 -2.68
C PHE A 65 3.95 15.89 -1.90
N SER A 66 3.41 17.01 -2.39
CA SER A 66 3.50 18.30 -1.69
C SER A 66 2.73 18.26 -0.37
N ASN A 67 1.48 17.77 -0.41
CA ASN A 67 0.63 17.66 0.77
C ASN A 67 1.28 16.77 1.84
N LEU A 68 1.61 15.52 1.49
CA LEU A 68 2.12 14.51 2.43
C LEU A 68 3.51 14.85 3.01
N GLN A 69 4.32 15.68 2.34
CA GLN A 69 5.57 16.21 2.93
C GLN A 69 5.32 17.23 4.06
N THR A 70 4.11 17.74 4.19
CA THR A 70 3.70 18.75 5.18
C THR A 70 2.58 18.29 6.12
N THR A 71 1.97 17.13 5.84
CA THR A 71 1.01 16.47 6.72
C THR A 71 1.77 15.76 7.84
N ASP A 72 1.42 16.06 9.09
CA ASP A 72 1.77 15.21 10.22
C ASP A 72 0.68 14.14 10.42
N PHE A 73 1.09 12.94 10.82
CA PHE A 73 0.23 11.79 11.02
C PHE A 73 0.34 11.33 12.46
N SER A 74 -0.45 11.99 13.33
CA SER A 74 -0.67 11.58 14.71
C SER A 74 -1.05 10.09 14.76
N PHE A 75 -0.31 9.33 15.57
CA PHE A 75 -0.44 7.88 15.63
C PHE A 75 -1.77 7.46 16.27
N ASP A 76 -2.06 7.99 17.45
CA ASP A 76 -3.22 7.60 18.27
C ASP A 76 -4.57 8.05 17.70
N ASP A 77 -4.58 9.04 16.79
CA ASP A 77 -5.79 9.51 16.10
C ASP A 77 -6.22 8.59 14.93
N GLN A 78 -5.48 7.52 14.62
CA GLN A 78 -5.82 6.63 13.50
C GLN A 78 -6.64 5.40 13.93
N PRO A 79 -7.69 5.00 13.17
CA PRO A 79 -8.51 3.80 13.45
C PRO A 79 -7.70 2.50 13.67
N TYR A 80 -6.56 2.39 12.99
CA TYR A 80 -5.70 1.21 12.99
C TYR A 80 -4.55 1.29 14.00
N ALA A 81 -4.45 2.35 14.83
CA ALA A 81 -3.36 2.54 15.79
C ALA A 81 -3.23 1.35 16.76
N SER A 82 -4.35 0.88 17.33
CA SER A 82 -4.40 -0.27 18.24
C SER A 82 -3.89 -1.57 17.60
N LEU A 83 -4.24 -1.80 16.33
CA LEU A 83 -3.76 -2.96 15.57
C LEU A 83 -2.27 -2.82 15.22
N PHE A 84 -1.83 -1.62 14.87
CA PHE A 84 -0.42 -1.36 14.59
C PHE A 84 0.48 -1.46 15.83
N LYS A 85 -0.02 -1.12 17.04
CA LYS A 85 0.70 -1.37 18.30
C LYS A 85 1.00 -2.85 18.50
N ILE A 86 0.04 -3.73 18.22
CA ILE A 86 0.22 -5.19 18.27
C ILE A 86 1.19 -5.63 17.17
N TYR A 87 0.98 -5.16 15.93
CA TYR A 87 1.85 -5.48 14.80
C TYR A 87 3.32 -5.12 15.05
N HIS A 88 3.57 -3.93 15.57
CA HIS A 88 4.91 -3.45 15.92
C HIS A 88 5.56 -4.28 17.03
N GLN A 89 4.81 -4.65 18.06
CA GLN A 89 5.34 -5.42 19.19
C GLN A 89 5.62 -6.89 18.83
N GLU A 90 4.70 -7.55 18.15
CA GLU A 90 4.77 -9.00 17.89
C GLU A 90 5.55 -9.36 16.62
N PHE A 91 5.64 -8.45 15.63
CA PHE A 91 6.32 -8.71 14.34
C PHE A 91 7.55 -7.82 14.13
N LEU A 92 7.41 -6.49 14.19
CA LEU A 92 8.53 -5.59 13.84
C LEU A 92 9.67 -5.65 14.86
N ASN A 93 9.39 -5.48 16.15
CA ASN A 93 10.39 -5.59 17.22
C ASN A 93 11.10 -6.94 17.15
N ILE A 94 10.35 -8.04 17.07
CA ILE A 94 10.88 -9.41 16.98
C ILE A 94 11.75 -9.61 15.73
N SER A 95 11.46 -8.93 14.62
CA SER A 95 12.27 -9.00 13.40
C SER A 95 13.58 -8.20 13.53
N VAL A 96 13.55 -7.05 14.20
CA VAL A 96 14.75 -6.24 14.50
C VAL A 96 15.63 -6.93 15.56
N GLU A 97 15.05 -7.45 16.63
CA GLU A 97 15.75 -8.21 17.69
C GLU A 97 16.49 -9.44 17.14
N LYS A 98 15.90 -10.10 16.13
CA LYS A 98 16.51 -11.23 15.41
C LYS A 98 17.47 -10.81 14.27
N ASN A 99 17.67 -9.51 14.03
CA ASN A 99 18.45 -8.95 12.93
C ASN A 99 17.96 -9.35 11.53
N LEU A 100 16.66 -9.66 11.39
CA LEU A 100 16.00 -9.99 10.12
C LEU A 100 15.59 -8.74 9.32
N ILE A 101 15.45 -7.59 10.00
CA ILE A 101 15.19 -6.27 9.42
C ILE A 101 16.16 -5.27 10.06
N ASN A 102 16.84 -4.46 9.24
CA ASN A 102 17.72 -3.39 9.71
C ASN A 102 17.01 -2.03 9.64
N PRO A 103 16.47 -1.49 10.76
CA PRO A 103 15.71 -0.24 10.72
C PRO A 103 16.57 0.96 10.29
N SER A 104 17.89 0.92 10.48
CA SER A 104 18.81 2.02 10.12
C SER A 104 19.13 2.10 8.62
N SER A 105 18.74 1.10 7.83
CA SER A 105 19.02 1.03 6.39
C SER A 105 18.04 0.06 5.71
N LEU A 106 16.90 0.57 5.27
CA LEU A 106 15.84 -0.22 4.62
C LEU A 106 15.76 0.01 3.11
N SER A 107 15.74 -1.11 2.38
CA SER A 107 15.28 -1.19 1.00
C SER A 107 13.80 -1.56 1.00
N LEU A 108 12.92 -0.67 0.54
CA LEU A 108 11.48 -0.94 0.51
C LEU A 108 10.99 -1.36 -0.88
N SER A 109 10.21 -2.43 -0.92
CA SER A 109 9.38 -2.86 -2.05
C SER A 109 7.89 -2.97 -1.65
N ARG A 110 7.02 -3.24 -2.62
CA ARG A 110 5.57 -3.53 -2.46
C ARG A 110 4.93 -3.99 -3.78
N ASP A 111 3.87 -4.81 -3.70
CA ASP A 111 2.75 -4.80 -4.65
C ASP A 111 1.36 -4.77 -3.94
N GLY A 112 0.26 -4.73 -4.68
CA GLY A 112 -1.12 -4.50 -4.20
C GLY A 112 -1.93 -5.74 -3.96
N THR A 113 -2.32 -5.95 -2.71
CA THR A 113 -3.06 -7.15 -2.31
C THR A 113 -4.55 -6.85 -2.19
N LEU A 114 -5.36 -7.43 -3.08
CA LEU A 114 -6.80 -7.21 -3.12
C LEU A 114 -7.49 -7.85 -1.89
N VAL A 115 -8.09 -7.05 -1.02
CA VAL A 115 -8.84 -7.52 0.16
C VAL A 115 -10.34 -7.37 -0.10
N VAL A 116 -10.96 -8.44 -0.61
CA VAL A 116 -12.40 -8.49 -0.88
C VAL A 116 -13.17 -8.57 0.43
N THR A 117 -14.02 -7.57 0.71
CA THR A 117 -14.83 -7.53 1.95
C THR A 117 -16.24 -8.06 1.76
N SER A 118 -16.80 -7.96 0.54
CA SER A 118 -18.10 -8.51 0.20
C SER A 118 -18.29 -8.63 -1.32
N ALA A 119 -19.30 -9.39 -1.76
CA ALA A 119 -19.57 -9.62 -3.18
C ALA A 119 -20.17 -8.39 -3.91
N ARG A 120 -20.63 -7.37 -3.18
CA ARG A 120 -21.13 -6.10 -3.74
C ARG A 120 -21.18 -5.01 -2.67
N GLU A 121 -20.94 -3.78 -3.10
CA GLU A 121 -21.23 -2.56 -2.35
C GLU A 121 -22.69 -2.56 -1.87
N ARG A 122 -22.90 -2.46 -0.54
CA ARG A 122 -24.24 -2.43 0.08
C ARG A 122 -24.60 -1.01 0.47
N LYS A 123 -25.60 -0.43 -0.20
CA LYS A 123 -26.11 0.92 0.07
C LYS A 123 -27.58 1.10 -0.30
N HIS A 124 -28.21 2.10 0.29
CA HIS A 124 -29.58 2.55 -0.02
C HIS A 124 -29.68 4.09 0.01
N ARG A 125 -30.72 4.65 -0.62
CA ARG A 125 -30.98 6.11 -0.59
C ARG A 125 -31.54 6.51 0.78
N VAL A 126 -31.19 7.71 1.23
CA VAL A 126 -31.75 8.35 2.43
C VAL A 126 -32.51 9.64 2.06
N CYS A 127 -33.23 9.61 0.93
CA CYS A 127 -33.88 10.78 0.34
C CYS A 127 -35.11 10.42 -0.50
N ASP A 128 -36.12 11.26 -0.42
CA ASP A 128 -37.47 11.02 -0.97
C ASP A 128 -37.62 11.47 -2.44
N CYS A 129 -36.47 11.59 -3.12
CA CYS A 129 -36.40 11.94 -4.54
C CYS A 129 -37.20 10.97 -5.43
N ILE A 130 -37.34 9.71 -5.03
CA ILE A 130 -38.13 8.70 -5.76
C ILE A 130 -39.63 9.04 -5.74
N GLU A 131 -40.15 9.56 -4.62
CA GLU A 131 -41.55 10.00 -4.50
C GLU A 131 -41.85 11.19 -5.41
N ASN A 132 -40.82 12.02 -5.65
CA ASN A 132 -40.84 13.15 -6.58
C ASN A 132 -40.49 12.74 -8.03
N CYS A 133 -40.52 11.44 -8.35
CA CYS A 133 -40.18 10.84 -9.65
C CYS A 133 -38.71 11.05 -10.13
N ILE A 134 -37.80 11.52 -9.27
CA ILE A 134 -36.38 11.75 -9.59
C ILE A 134 -35.58 10.46 -9.35
N SER A 135 -35.37 9.71 -10.43
CA SER A 135 -34.73 8.38 -10.37
C SER A 135 -33.20 8.41 -10.32
N ASP A 136 -32.53 9.50 -10.69
CA ASP A 136 -31.07 9.62 -10.86
C ASP A 136 -30.38 10.58 -9.87
N CYS A 137 -31.06 10.93 -8.77
CA CYS A 137 -30.60 11.88 -7.76
C CYS A 137 -29.16 11.63 -7.24
N LYS A 138 -28.37 12.70 -7.13
CA LYS A 138 -27.00 12.68 -6.55
C LYS A 138 -26.96 12.77 -5.01
N CYS A 139 -28.11 12.71 -4.37
CA CYS A 139 -28.27 12.82 -2.92
C CYS A 139 -27.53 11.71 -2.15
N ASN A 140 -27.34 11.94 -0.86
CA ASN A 140 -26.62 11.01 0.01
C ASN A 140 -27.29 9.62 0.03
N HIS A 141 -26.45 8.61 0.20
CA HIS A 141 -26.85 7.23 0.42
C HIS A 141 -26.26 6.78 1.76
N TYR A 142 -26.91 5.83 2.42
CA TYR A 142 -26.33 5.08 3.53
C TYR A 142 -25.52 3.90 2.95
N PHE A 143 -24.27 3.73 3.38
CA PHE A 143 -23.36 2.66 2.97
C PHE A 143 -23.06 1.75 4.16
N SER A 144 -23.26 0.43 4.04
CA SER A 144 -22.99 -0.50 5.15
C SER A 144 -21.49 -0.65 5.49
N GLN A 145 -20.60 -0.16 4.62
CA GLN A 145 -19.14 -0.21 4.77
C GLN A 145 -18.57 1.07 4.11
N PRO A 146 -18.48 2.21 4.81
CA PRO A 146 -18.22 3.52 4.18
C PRO A 146 -16.75 3.72 3.75
N ASP A 147 -15.78 3.04 4.38
CA ASP A 147 -14.35 3.23 4.11
C ASP A 147 -13.79 2.36 2.95
N CYS A 148 -14.55 1.37 2.48
CA CYS A 148 -14.20 0.55 1.31
C CYS A 148 -15.11 0.85 0.12
N ASP A 149 -14.68 0.49 -1.11
CA ASP A 149 -15.46 0.78 -2.31
C ASP A 149 -15.29 -0.26 -3.43
N ILE A 150 -15.42 0.11 -4.71
CA ILE A 150 -15.34 -0.80 -5.86
C ILE A 150 -14.09 -0.53 -6.70
N GLY A 151 -13.27 -1.56 -6.87
CA GLY A 151 -12.08 -1.56 -7.72
C GLY A 151 -12.12 -2.62 -8.81
N TRP A 152 -11.00 -2.77 -9.51
CA TRP A 152 -10.88 -3.60 -10.70
C TRP A 152 -9.72 -4.60 -10.56
N ASP A 153 -10.04 -5.89 -10.57
CA ASP A 153 -9.06 -6.97 -10.65
C ASP A 153 -8.75 -7.24 -12.13
N SER A 154 -7.61 -6.73 -12.60
CA SER A 154 -7.15 -6.91 -13.97
C SER A 154 -6.77 -8.35 -14.31
N SER A 155 -6.40 -9.14 -13.30
CA SER A 155 -5.96 -10.54 -13.45
C SER A 155 -7.17 -11.49 -13.57
N ARG A 156 -8.27 -11.18 -12.88
CA ARG A 156 -9.55 -11.93 -12.97
C ARG A 156 -10.57 -11.30 -13.93
N ASP A 157 -10.26 -10.14 -14.51
CA ASP A 157 -11.11 -9.41 -15.47
C ASP A 157 -12.50 -9.02 -14.89
N CYS A 158 -12.54 -8.72 -13.59
CA CYS A 158 -13.76 -8.47 -12.82
C CYS A 158 -13.66 -7.28 -11.85
N PHE A 159 -14.80 -6.71 -11.47
CA PHE A 159 -14.88 -5.77 -10.34
C PHE A 159 -14.88 -6.53 -9.00
N TYR A 160 -14.35 -5.91 -7.95
CA TYR A 160 -14.48 -6.39 -6.57
C TYR A 160 -14.81 -5.25 -5.62
N HIS A 161 -15.34 -5.58 -4.42
CA HIS A 161 -15.64 -4.61 -3.38
C HIS A 161 -14.80 -4.87 -2.12
N GLY A 162 -14.14 -3.84 -1.60
CA GLY A 162 -13.24 -3.95 -0.46
C GLY A 162 -12.09 -2.95 -0.48
N TYR A 163 -10.92 -3.41 -0.03
CA TYR A 163 -9.72 -2.59 0.14
C TYR A 163 -8.58 -3.06 -0.78
N ASP A 164 -7.65 -2.15 -1.03
CA ASP A 164 -6.30 -2.44 -1.47
C ASP A 164 -5.41 -2.52 -0.21
N LEU A 165 -4.94 -3.72 0.16
CA LEU A 165 -3.93 -3.86 1.21
C LEU A 165 -2.57 -3.52 0.62
N TYR A 166 -1.99 -2.48 1.18
CA TYR A 166 -0.69 -1.97 0.82
C TYR A 166 0.31 -2.29 1.93
N MET A 167 1.10 -3.33 1.69
CA MET A 167 2.16 -3.78 2.58
C MET A 167 3.51 -3.29 2.05
N LEU A 168 4.16 -2.36 2.74
CA LEU A 168 5.58 -2.08 2.52
C LEU A 168 6.39 -3.24 3.10
N VAL A 169 7.36 -3.76 2.34
CA VAL A 169 8.21 -4.89 2.72
C VAL A 169 9.70 -4.52 2.67
N ALA A 170 10.52 -5.15 3.51
CA ALA A 170 11.97 -5.01 3.51
C ALA A 170 12.57 -5.97 2.47
N SER A 171 12.87 -5.46 1.27
CA SER A 171 13.36 -6.26 0.13
C SER A 171 14.84 -6.63 0.21
N ASP A 172 15.50 -6.26 1.30
CA ASP A 172 16.85 -6.69 1.69
C ASP A 172 16.83 -7.77 2.81
N SER A 173 15.64 -8.22 3.21
CA SER A 173 15.44 -9.40 4.07
C SER A 173 15.26 -10.69 3.23
N GLU A 174 15.43 -11.86 3.86
CA GLU A 174 15.39 -13.18 3.19
C GLU A 174 14.05 -13.53 2.53
N SER A 175 12.95 -12.87 2.89
CA SER A 175 11.60 -13.24 2.46
C SER A 175 10.63 -12.06 2.45
N ASP A 176 11.07 -10.89 1.96
CA ASP A 176 10.26 -9.67 1.84
C ASP A 176 9.46 -9.36 3.11
N LEU A 177 10.14 -9.33 4.26
CA LEU A 177 9.48 -9.25 5.56
C LEU A 177 8.67 -7.94 5.70
N PRO A 178 7.42 -8.03 6.18
CA PRO A 178 6.50 -6.90 6.14
C PRO A 178 6.85 -5.82 7.16
N VAL A 179 6.97 -4.57 6.69
CA VAL A 179 7.35 -3.39 7.48
C VAL A 179 6.12 -2.57 7.88
N PHE A 180 5.17 -2.35 6.97
CA PHE A 180 4.02 -1.47 7.25
C PHE A 180 2.77 -1.79 6.42
N PRO A 181 1.68 -2.26 7.04
CA PRO A 181 0.39 -2.42 6.38
C PRO A 181 -0.46 -1.14 6.43
N LEU A 182 -1.08 -0.78 5.30
CA LEU A 182 -2.21 0.15 5.24
C LEU A 182 -3.31 -0.40 4.32
N LEU A 183 -4.57 -0.33 4.77
CA LEU A 183 -5.73 -0.55 3.91
C LEU A 183 -6.10 0.76 3.21
N ASN A 184 -6.01 0.77 1.88
CA ASN A 184 -6.49 1.85 1.03
C ASN A 184 -7.86 1.50 0.43
N SER A 185 -8.62 2.53 0.03
CA SER A 185 -9.80 2.34 -0.80
C SER A 185 -9.39 1.69 -2.13
N THR A 186 -10.08 0.63 -2.54
CA THR A 186 -9.72 -0.20 -3.71
C THR A 186 -9.72 0.59 -5.04
N SER A 187 -10.41 1.73 -5.13
CA SER A 187 -10.31 2.61 -6.30
C SER A 187 -9.00 3.42 -6.39
N LYS A 188 -8.14 3.39 -5.37
CA LYS A 188 -6.92 4.19 -5.31
C LYS A 188 -5.88 3.65 -6.29
N HIS A 189 -5.20 4.55 -6.98
CA HIS A 189 -4.11 4.17 -7.87
C HIS A 189 -2.86 3.80 -7.07
N ASP A 190 -2.08 2.80 -7.52
CA ASP A 190 -0.90 2.26 -6.83
C ASP A 190 0.05 3.37 -6.35
N SER A 191 0.44 4.25 -7.26
CA SER A 191 1.30 5.42 -6.97
C SER A 191 0.72 6.40 -5.94
N HIS A 192 -0.59 6.47 -5.75
CA HIS A 192 -1.20 7.32 -4.71
C HIS A 192 -1.18 6.61 -3.35
N GLY A 193 -1.55 5.33 -3.32
CA GLY A 193 -1.49 4.53 -2.09
C GLY A 193 -0.07 4.31 -1.58
N PHE A 194 0.95 4.31 -2.45
CA PHE A 194 2.35 4.22 -2.04
C PHE A 194 2.72 5.38 -1.12
N LEU A 195 2.41 6.60 -1.55
CA LEU A 195 2.76 7.81 -0.81
C LEU A 195 1.97 7.88 0.50
N GLU A 196 0.67 7.59 0.46
CA GLU A 196 -0.17 7.50 1.68
C GLU A 196 0.42 6.53 2.71
N THR A 197 0.85 5.35 2.27
CA THR A 197 1.43 4.31 3.14
C THR A 197 2.83 4.71 3.64
N PHE A 198 3.69 5.19 2.74
CA PHE A 198 5.08 5.56 3.05
C PHE A 198 5.19 6.76 3.99
N PHE A 199 4.39 7.82 3.78
CA PHE A 199 4.44 8.99 4.66
C PHE A 199 3.86 8.69 6.05
N ARG A 200 2.80 7.88 6.15
CA ARG A 200 2.30 7.39 7.45
C ARG A 200 3.32 6.50 8.16
N MET A 201 3.94 5.57 7.43
CA MET A 201 5.06 4.77 7.96
C MET A 201 6.19 5.65 8.49
N LYS A 202 6.58 6.71 7.79
CA LYS A 202 7.61 7.64 8.27
C LYS A 202 7.26 8.37 9.57
N SER A 203 5.99 8.74 9.78
CA SER A 203 5.54 9.35 11.04
C SER A 203 5.44 8.32 12.17
N PHE A 204 4.99 7.09 11.86
CA PHE A 204 4.79 6.02 12.85
C PHE A 204 6.11 5.35 13.27
N LEU A 205 7.07 5.28 12.35
CA LEU A 205 8.38 4.64 12.50
C LEU A 205 9.52 5.64 12.22
N PRO A 206 9.66 6.72 13.02
CA PRO A 206 10.66 7.77 12.74
C PRO A 206 12.12 7.25 12.76
N ASN A 207 12.37 6.15 13.47
CA ASN A 207 13.66 5.47 13.55
C ASN A 207 13.93 4.52 12.35
N TYR A 208 12.99 4.35 11.42
CA TYR A 208 13.12 3.46 10.26
C TYR A 208 13.57 4.29 9.05
N HIS A 209 14.84 4.14 8.67
CA HIS A 209 15.54 4.93 7.68
C HIS A 209 15.61 4.22 6.33
N VAL A 210 14.70 4.59 5.43
CA VAL A 210 14.63 4.04 4.07
C VAL A 210 15.64 4.72 3.16
N ASN A 211 16.52 3.92 2.54
CA ASN A 211 17.55 4.40 1.63
C ASN A 211 17.43 3.83 0.19
N LYS A 212 16.59 2.81 -0.04
CA LYS A 212 16.19 2.39 -1.40
C LYS A 212 14.67 2.23 -1.53
N TRP A 213 14.13 2.52 -2.71
CA TRP A 213 12.80 2.12 -3.15
C TRP A 213 12.91 1.25 -4.41
N LEU A 214 12.20 0.11 -4.41
CA LEU A 214 12.04 -0.80 -5.54
C LEU A 214 10.55 -0.82 -5.91
N LEU A 215 10.18 -0.34 -7.11
CA LEU A 215 8.78 -0.08 -7.47
C LEU A 215 8.46 -0.42 -8.94
N ASP A 216 7.19 -0.76 -9.23
CA ASP A 216 6.71 -1.05 -10.58
C ASP A 216 6.56 0.22 -11.46
N SER A 217 6.26 0.02 -12.75
CA SER A 217 6.03 1.12 -13.70
C SER A 217 4.75 1.92 -13.49
N ALA A 218 3.89 1.59 -12.51
CA ALA A 218 2.85 2.51 -12.05
C ALA A 218 3.43 3.67 -11.20
N HIS A 219 4.64 3.51 -10.66
CA HIS A 219 5.36 4.51 -9.86
C HIS A 219 6.33 5.37 -10.67
N ASP A 220 6.67 4.98 -11.90
CA ASP A 220 7.37 5.85 -12.85
C ASP A 220 6.59 7.17 -12.97
N ALA A 221 7.12 8.23 -12.38
CA ALA A 221 6.62 9.60 -12.52
C ALA A 221 7.68 10.58 -12.01
N THR A 222 7.88 11.70 -12.71
CA THR A 222 8.86 12.75 -12.37
C THR A 222 8.90 13.16 -10.88
N PRO A 223 7.78 13.23 -10.13
CA PRO A 223 7.81 13.49 -8.68
C PRO A 223 8.61 12.47 -7.85
N TYR A 224 8.58 11.17 -8.18
CA TYR A 224 9.33 10.13 -7.47
C TYR A 224 10.83 10.37 -7.59
N TYR A 225 11.34 10.48 -8.82
CA TYR A 225 12.76 10.77 -9.08
C TYR A 225 13.22 12.07 -8.39
N ARG A 226 12.37 13.11 -8.38
CA ARG A 226 12.66 14.38 -7.69
C ARG A 226 12.71 14.22 -6.17
N TYR A 227 11.76 13.50 -5.58
CA TYR A 227 11.73 13.23 -4.13
C TYR A 227 12.94 12.40 -3.71
N CYS A 228 13.21 11.30 -4.40
CA CYS A 228 14.31 10.40 -4.07
C CYS A 228 15.67 11.10 -4.16
N ARG A 229 15.91 11.86 -5.25
CA ARG A 229 17.11 12.68 -5.39
C ARG A 229 17.26 13.74 -4.30
N LYS A 230 16.16 14.39 -3.86
CA LYS A 230 16.17 15.37 -2.76
C LYS A 230 16.51 14.71 -1.41
N ASN A 231 15.98 13.51 -1.15
CA ASN A 231 16.10 12.83 0.14
C ASN A 231 17.25 11.80 0.20
N ARG A 232 18.06 11.68 -0.86
CA ARG A 232 19.14 10.68 -1.01
C ARG A 232 18.65 9.22 -0.92
N VAL A 233 17.45 8.95 -1.41
CA VAL A 233 16.93 7.59 -1.60
C VAL A 233 17.35 7.10 -3.00
N THR A 234 17.93 5.91 -3.10
CA THR A 234 18.20 5.24 -4.38
C THR A 234 16.90 4.67 -4.94
N LEU A 235 16.59 4.94 -6.20
CA LEU A 235 15.30 4.62 -6.79
C LEU A 235 15.45 3.63 -7.95
N PHE A 236 14.92 2.43 -7.75
CA PHE A 236 14.75 1.41 -8.77
C PHE A 236 13.27 1.40 -9.18
N ILE A 237 13.02 1.77 -10.43
CA ILE A 237 11.68 1.84 -11.02
C ILE A 237 11.72 1.13 -12.37
N ASP A 238 10.76 0.24 -12.61
CA ASP A 238 10.45 -0.25 -13.96
C ASP A 238 9.92 0.89 -14.84
N ILE A 239 10.36 0.96 -16.09
CA ILE A 239 10.10 2.12 -16.96
C ILE A 239 8.79 1.91 -17.73
N ASN A 240 7.85 2.85 -17.60
CA ASN A 240 6.52 2.70 -18.19
C ASN A 240 6.53 2.87 -19.72
N GLU A 241 6.72 1.76 -20.45
CA GLU A 241 6.81 1.69 -21.92
C GLU A 241 5.72 2.50 -22.64
N LYS A 242 4.49 2.50 -22.09
CA LYS A 242 3.30 3.17 -22.65
C LYS A 242 3.46 4.69 -22.77
N ARG A 243 4.51 5.27 -22.19
CA ARG A 243 4.87 6.70 -22.35
C ARG A 243 5.69 6.99 -23.62
N GLY A 244 5.84 6.02 -24.52
CA GLY A 244 6.59 6.21 -25.77
C GLY A 244 8.11 6.16 -25.53
N VAL A 245 8.54 5.19 -24.72
CA VAL A 245 9.91 5.04 -24.25
C VAL A 245 10.82 4.64 -25.42
N LYS A 246 11.36 5.63 -26.12
CA LYS A 246 12.55 5.46 -26.98
C LYS A 246 13.81 5.31 -26.13
N ALA A 247 13.83 4.28 -25.27
CA ALA A 247 15.06 3.78 -24.72
C ALA A 247 15.83 3.13 -25.88
N THR A 248 16.75 3.88 -26.48
CA THR A 248 17.85 3.24 -27.21
C THR A 248 18.52 2.29 -26.22
N TYR A 249 18.50 1.00 -26.55
CA TYR A 249 19.26 -0.01 -25.84
C TYR A 249 20.71 0.47 -25.76
N LYS A 250 21.17 0.75 -24.54
CA LYS A 250 22.54 1.18 -24.30
C LYS A 250 23.33 -0.08 -24.03
N ASP A 251 24.36 -0.35 -24.83
CA ASP A 251 25.25 -1.51 -24.72
C ASP A 251 26.07 -1.46 -23.40
N ASN A 252 25.36 -1.66 -22.29
CA ASN A 252 25.80 -1.42 -20.92
C ASN A 252 26.00 -2.71 -20.13
N PHE A 253 25.72 -3.86 -20.76
CA PHE A 253 26.06 -5.17 -20.24
C PHE A 253 26.71 -5.99 -21.35
N THR A 254 27.63 -6.87 -20.96
CA THR A 254 28.15 -7.92 -21.86
C THR A 254 27.38 -9.22 -21.62
N ILE A 255 27.42 -10.15 -22.55
CA ILE A 255 26.84 -11.49 -22.36
C ILE A 255 27.98 -12.42 -21.93
N GLY A 256 27.80 -13.11 -20.81
CA GLY A 256 28.75 -14.11 -20.30
C GLY A 256 28.82 -15.36 -21.18
N LYS A 257 29.86 -16.17 -20.99
CA LYS A 257 30.04 -17.46 -21.71
C LYS A 257 28.92 -18.49 -21.42
N ASP A 258 28.14 -18.23 -20.38
CA ASP A 258 26.95 -18.96 -19.93
C ASP A 258 25.63 -18.32 -20.41
N ASN A 259 25.71 -17.33 -21.31
CA ASN A 259 24.60 -16.52 -21.82
C ASN A 259 23.89 -15.64 -20.77
N ILE A 260 24.48 -15.45 -19.58
CA ILE A 260 23.93 -14.56 -18.55
C ILE A 260 24.47 -13.14 -18.76
N SER A 261 23.61 -12.13 -18.72
CA SER A 261 24.00 -10.72 -18.82
C SER A 261 24.88 -10.28 -17.66
N ILE A 262 25.94 -9.51 -17.94
CA ILE A 262 26.92 -9.01 -16.96
C ILE A 262 26.91 -7.48 -17.00
N CYS A 263 26.46 -6.83 -15.93
CA CYS A 263 26.32 -5.38 -15.86
C CYS A 263 27.68 -4.66 -15.79
N ARG A 264 27.69 -3.32 -15.93
CA ARG A 264 28.91 -2.48 -15.96
C ARG A 264 29.90 -2.71 -14.81
N THR A 265 29.46 -3.22 -13.66
CA THR A 265 30.30 -3.52 -12.49
C THR A 265 30.85 -4.95 -12.47
N GLY A 266 30.69 -5.72 -13.55
CA GLY A 266 31.21 -7.09 -13.69
C GLY A 266 30.36 -8.17 -13.01
N ARG A 267 29.23 -7.82 -12.37
CA ARG A 267 28.31 -8.79 -11.77
C ARG A 267 27.33 -9.36 -12.80
N LYS A 268 27.01 -10.65 -12.66
CA LYS A 268 25.89 -11.28 -13.39
C LYS A 268 24.56 -10.66 -12.96
N MET A 269 23.62 -10.56 -13.89
CA MET A 269 22.25 -10.14 -13.66
C MET A 269 21.38 -11.36 -13.36
N ASN A 270 20.63 -11.30 -12.26
CA ASN A 270 19.67 -12.35 -11.89
C ASN A 270 18.40 -12.25 -12.74
N HIS A 271 17.81 -13.39 -13.09
CA HIS A 271 16.39 -13.43 -13.50
C HIS A 271 15.54 -12.95 -12.31
N ASP A 272 14.53 -12.12 -12.57
CA ASP A 272 13.61 -11.53 -11.58
C ASP A 272 14.22 -10.73 -10.40
N GLY A 273 15.52 -10.43 -10.43
CA GLY A 273 16.06 -9.21 -9.79
C GLY A 273 16.11 -9.13 -8.26
N SER A 274 16.44 -10.21 -7.54
CA SER A 274 16.72 -10.14 -6.09
C SER A 274 18.09 -9.51 -5.74
N GLU A 275 18.15 -8.71 -4.67
CA GLU A 275 19.41 -8.30 -4.06
C GLU A 275 19.97 -9.42 -3.16
N PRO A 276 21.20 -9.92 -3.37
CA PRO A 276 21.87 -10.76 -2.39
C PRO A 276 22.30 -9.90 -1.18
N MET A 277 22.15 -10.43 0.04
CA MET A 277 22.56 -9.74 1.26
C MET A 277 24.05 -9.37 1.24
N GLY A 278 24.35 -8.09 1.52
CA GLY A 278 25.68 -7.67 1.95
C GLY A 278 26.70 -7.35 0.85
N GLU A 279 26.45 -6.33 0.02
CA GLU A 279 27.55 -5.54 -0.56
C GLU A 279 27.07 -4.11 -0.92
N GLY A 280 27.01 -3.24 0.10
CA GLY A 280 26.56 -1.85 -0.05
C GLY A 280 27.63 -0.95 -0.67
N PHE A 281 27.29 -0.26 -1.77
CA PHE A 281 28.21 0.63 -2.47
C PHE A 281 27.70 2.07 -2.58
N ILE A 282 28.57 3.01 -2.23
CA ILE A 282 28.43 4.43 -2.51
C ILE A 282 28.82 4.66 -3.98
N LEU A 283 27.92 5.25 -4.77
CA LEU A 283 28.26 5.79 -6.07
C LEU A 283 28.79 7.22 -5.91
N GLN A 284 29.94 7.51 -6.53
CA GLN A 284 30.41 8.87 -6.83
C GLN A 284 29.82 9.34 -8.16
#